data_AF-A0A934LVC6-F1
#
_entry.id   AF-A0A934LVC6-F1
#
_cell.length_a   1.000
_cell.length_b   1.000
_cell.length_c   1.000
_cell.angle_alpha   90.00
_cell.angle_beta   90.00
_cell.angle_gamma   90.00
#
_symmetry.space_group_name_H-M   'P 1'
#
loop_
_entity.id
_entity.type
_entity.pdbx_description
1 polymer ?
#
loop_
_entity_poly.entity_id
_entity_poly.type
_entity_poly.pdbx_seq_one_letter_code
_entity_poly.pdbx_strand_id
1 'polypeptide(L)'
;SMDAVQAQGLQIADFVDTSGNPPASKVYRAARIILSQPGIDGYYAGGSGVASQEQYHSARALVKAFLEAPLTVPAVIRLGGNGEELAIAILERARDHFLAPVEAYGKDDSPTFCAARMRALIDSYQPSDQPAAPYPAGVPNEPYNFETVSGGTVTLDHTRCRECTHQVCVERCVPQILSMTGGVPVLNISREEAQRGGCIECLACEVECYFEGNRGGYVHLPIAGLDAYRAAHPEEAAGGNLD
;
A
#
# COMPACT_ATOMS: atom_id res chain seq x y z
N SER A 1 -15.11 -6.50 14.01
CA SER A 1 -15.03 -5.46 12.97
C SER A 1 -16.14 -5.60 11.94
N MET A 2 -16.31 -6.76 11.30
CA MET A 2 -17.34 -6.96 10.27
C MET A 2 -18.78 -6.75 10.78
N ASP A 3 -19.10 -7.25 11.98
CA ASP A 3 -20.40 -7.03 12.60
C ASP A 3 -20.73 -5.53 12.76
N ALA A 4 -19.72 -4.71 13.06
CA ALA A 4 -19.90 -3.26 13.19
C ALA A 4 -20.20 -2.59 11.84
N VAL A 5 -19.57 -3.06 10.76
CA VAL A 5 -19.85 -2.61 9.38
C VAL A 5 -21.28 -2.97 8.99
N GLN A 6 -21.70 -4.22 9.23
CA GLN A 6 -23.07 -4.67 8.95
C GLN A 6 -24.11 -3.91 9.79
N ALA A 7 -23.80 -3.60 11.05
CA ALA A 7 -24.67 -2.81 11.92
C ALA A 7 -24.89 -1.37 11.43
N GLN A 8 -24.05 -0.86 10.52
CA GLN A 8 -24.26 0.42 9.81
C GLN A 8 -25.07 0.27 8.52
N GLY A 9 -25.63 -0.92 8.25
CA GLY A 9 -26.39 -1.21 7.04
C GLY A 9 -25.52 -1.37 5.78
N LEU A 10 -24.20 -1.46 5.92
CA LEU A 10 -23.28 -1.70 4.80
C LEU A 10 -23.25 -3.19 4.44
N GLN A 11 -23.22 -3.48 3.15
CA GLN A 11 -23.06 -4.84 2.63
C GLN A 11 -21.57 -5.15 2.41
N ILE A 12 -21.16 -6.35 2.82
CA ILE A 12 -19.78 -6.80 2.65
C ILE A 12 -19.68 -7.49 1.29
N ALA A 13 -18.97 -6.85 0.36
CA ALA A 13 -18.69 -7.40 -0.97
C ALA A 13 -17.74 -8.61 -0.88
N ASP A 14 -16.71 -8.51 -0.03
CA ASP A 14 -15.73 -9.57 0.19
C ASP A 14 -15.12 -9.52 1.60
N PHE A 15 -14.36 -10.56 1.92
CA PHE A 15 -13.64 -10.63 3.19
C PHE A 15 -12.27 -11.28 2.98
N VAL A 16 -11.23 -10.57 3.41
CA VAL A 16 -9.86 -11.05 3.39
C VAL A 16 -9.23 -10.87 4.77
N ASP A 17 -8.61 -11.94 5.26
CA ASP A 17 -7.84 -11.92 6.50
C ASP A 17 -6.34 -12.11 6.21
N THR A 18 -5.53 -11.19 6.74
CA THR A 18 -4.07 -11.25 6.67
C THR A 18 -3.49 -11.40 8.07
N SER A 19 -3.28 -12.63 8.50
CA SER A 19 -2.72 -12.98 9.81
C SER A 19 -1.22 -13.28 9.76
N GLY A 20 -0.59 -13.38 10.95
CA GLY A 20 0.79 -13.86 11.11
C GLY A 20 1.89 -12.81 10.92
N ASN A 21 1.61 -11.53 11.19
CA ASN A 21 2.54 -10.41 10.94
C ASN A 21 3.03 -10.39 9.48
N PRO A 22 2.11 -10.24 8.51
CA PRO A 22 2.43 -10.41 7.10
C PRO A 22 3.42 -9.33 6.61
N PRO A 23 4.32 -9.66 5.67
CA PRO A 23 5.08 -8.62 4.97
C PRO A 23 4.13 -7.72 4.18
N ALA A 24 4.59 -6.50 3.89
CA ALA A 24 3.80 -5.52 3.16
C ALA A 24 3.32 -6.06 1.79
N SER A 25 4.13 -6.88 1.12
CA SER A 25 3.74 -7.48 -0.15
C SER A 25 2.50 -8.37 -0.09
N LYS A 26 2.25 -9.08 1.02
CA LYS A 26 1.05 -9.91 1.18
C LYS A 26 -0.21 -9.05 1.32
N VAL A 27 -0.14 -8.00 2.12
CA VAL A 27 -1.23 -7.01 2.28
C VAL A 27 -1.48 -6.26 0.97
N TYR A 28 -0.41 -5.90 0.26
CA TYR A 28 -0.49 -5.20 -1.02
C TYR A 28 -1.23 -6.04 -2.06
N ARG A 29 -0.90 -7.34 -2.15
CA ARG A 29 -1.58 -8.26 -3.07
C ARG A 29 -3.06 -8.41 -2.74
N ALA A 30 -3.39 -8.56 -1.46
CA ALA A 30 -4.77 -8.60 -1.01
C ALA A 30 -5.52 -7.32 -1.43
N ALA A 31 -4.98 -6.14 -1.12
CA ALA A 31 -5.58 -4.87 -1.50
C ALA A 31 -5.76 -4.73 -3.03
N ARG A 32 -4.76 -5.09 -3.84
CA ARG A 32 -4.86 -5.04 -5.31
C ARG A 32 -5.93 -5.96 -5.89
N ILE A 33 -6.16 -7.13 -5.28
CA ILE A 33 -7.23 -8.05 -5.66
C ILE A 33 -8.58 -7.46 -5.25
N ILE A 34 -8.72 -6.95 -4.01
CA ILE A 34 -9.96 -6.35 -3.52
C ILE A 34 -10.38 -5.18 -4.43
N LEU A 35 -9.43 -4.28 -4.74
CA LEU A 35 -9.63 -3.12 -5.62
C LEU A 35 -9.87 -3.48 -7.09
N SER A 36 -9.80 -4.76 -7.47
CA SER A 36 -10.17 -5.20 -8.81
C SER A 36 -11.63 -5.61 -8.94
N GLN A 37 -12.38 -5.64 -7.82
CA GLN A 37 -13.79 -5.96 -7.83
C GLN A 37 -14.63 -4.77 -8.29
N PRO A 38 -15.62 -4.98 -9.15
CA PRO A 38 -16.62 -3.97 -9.47
C PRO A 38 -17.48 -3.58 -8.29
N GLY A 39 -18.04 -2.37 -8.37
CA GLY A 39 -19.24 -1.99 -7.61
C GLY A 39 -19.03 -1.94 -6.09
N ILE A 40 -17.80 -1.76 -5.62
CA ILE A 40 -17.54 -1.46 -4.22
C ILE A 40 -17.78 0.03 -3.98
N ASP A 41 -18.48 0.38 -2.90
CA ASP A 41 -18.72 1.79 -2.51
C ASP A 41 -17.63 2.34 -1.58
N GLY A 42 -16.75 1.46 -1.09
CA GLY A 42 -15.71 1.85 -0.15
C GLY A 42 -14.84 0.69 0.32
N TYR A 43 -13.67 1.04 0.87
CA TYR A 43 -12.67 0.10 1.35
C TYR A 43 -12.52 0.18 2.87
N TYR A 44 -12.81 -0.90 3.58
CA TYR A 44 -12.69 -0.95 5.03
C TYR A 44 -11.63 -1.97 5.46
N ALA A 45 -10.55 -1.50 6.10
CA ALA A 45 -9.57 -2.37 6.73
C ALA A 45 -9.73 -2.30 8.25
N GLY A 46 -10.24 -3.37 8.85
CA GLY A 46 -10.51 -3.43 10.28
C GLY A 46 -9.71 -4.50 10.99
N GLY A 47 -8.53 -4.15 11.50
CA GLY A 47 -7.65 -5.08 12.21
C GLY A 47 -7.06 -4.45 13.46
N SER A 48 -7.84 -4.36 14.54
CA SER A 48 -7.30 -3.98 15.85
C SER A 48 -7.56 -5.08 16.87
N GLY A 49 -6.50 -5.41 17.61
CA GLY A 49 -6.48 -6.44 18.64
C GLY A 49 -5.23 -7.33 18.59
N VAL A 50 -4.41 -7.24 17.54
CA VAL A 50 -3.21 -8.08 17.35
C VAL A 50 -1.96 -7.33 17.76
N ALA A 51 -1.63 -7.45 19.06
CA ALA A 51 -0.53 -6.71 19.70
C ALA A 51 0.87 -6.92 19.08
N SER A 52 1.07 -7.90 18.20
CA SER A 52 2.40 -8.24 17.66
C SER A 52 2.58 -8.04 16.15
N GLN A 53 1.57 -7.53 15.45
CA GLN A 53 1.69 -7.25 14.01
C GLN A 53 2.21 -5.84 13.77
N GLU A 54 3.22 -5.72 12.92
CA GLU A 54 3.85 -4.46 12.52
C GLU A 54 2.95 -3.70 11.53
N GLN A 55 2.19 -2.74 12.05
CA GLN A 55 1.14 -2.05 11.29
C GLN A 55 1.69 -1.20 10.15
N TYR A 56 2.94 -0.74 10.25
CA TYR A 56 3.58 0.05 9.20
C TYR A 56 3.79 -0.75 7.91
N HIS A 57 3.83 -2.10 7.96
CA HIS A 57 3.82 -2.91 6.74
C HIS A 57 2.47 -2.81 6.02
N SER A 58 1.37 -2.89 6.77
CA SER A 58 0.01 -2.72 6.23
C SER A 58 -0.17 -1.33 5.63
N ALA A 59 0.28 -0.28 6.33
CA ALA A 59 0.20 1.08 5.82
C ALA A 59 0.97 1.26 4.51
N ARG A 60 2.24 0.82 4.43
CA ARG A 60 3.04 0.88 3.20
C ARG A 60 2.37 0.11 2.05
N ALA A 61 1.82 -1.06 2.35
CA ALA A 61 1.12 -1.89 1.38
C ALA A 61 -0.11 -1.20 0.81
N LEU A 62 -0.95 -0.61 1.67
CA LEU A 62 -2.16 0.10 1.28
C LEU A 62 -1.83 1.36 0.49
N VAL A 63 -0.86 2.16 0.94
CA VAL A 63 -0.39 3.33 0.19
C VAL A 63 0.05 2.94 -1.22
N LYS A 64 0.92 1.94 -1.36
CA LYS A 64 1.35 1.46 -2.69
C LYS A 64 0.14 1.00 -3.53
N ALA A 65 -0.74 0.18 -2.95
CA ALA A 65 -1.89 -0.36 -3.66
C ALA A 65 -2.83 0.75 -4.15
N PHE A 66 -3.14 1.73 -3.31
CA PHE A 66 -4.02 2.86 -3.62
C PHE A 66 -3.42 3.86 -4.60
N LEU A 67 -2.08 3.93 -4.73
CA LEU A 67 -1.43 4.76 -5.74
C LEU A 67 -1.30 4.06 -7.09
N GLU A 68 -0.99 2.76 -7.10
CA GLU A 68 -0.86 1.97 -8.35
C GLU A 68 -2.20 1.56 -8.98
N ALA A 69 -3.20 1.28 -8.14
CA ALA A 69 -4.58 1.11 -8.54
C ALA A 69 -5.37 2.22 -7.83
N PRO A 70 -5.45 3.43 -8.45
CA PRO A 70 -6.01 4.62 -7.82
C PRO A 70 -7.31 4.33 -7.08
N LEU A 71 -7.29 4.52 -5.77
CA LEU A 71 -8.47 4.32 -4.94
C LEU A 71 -9.49 5.42 -5.25
N THR A 72 -10.62 5.04 -5.85
CA THR A 72 -11.69 5.94 -6.29
C THR A 72 -12.86 6.02 -5.31
N VAL A 73 -12.83 5.23 -4.23
CA VAL A 73 -13.88 5.14 -3.21
C VAL A 73 -13.31 5.41 -1.82
N PRO A 74 -14.08 5.95 -0.86
CA PRO A 74 -13.57 6.24 0.47
C PRO A 74 -12.95 5.03 1.16
N ALA A 75 -11.97 5.25 2.03
CA ALA A 75 -11.42 4.20 2.86
C ALA A 75 -11.29 4.58 4.33
N VAL A 76 -11.59 3.61 5.20
CA VAL A 76 -11.31 3.69 6.63
C VAL A 76 -10.40 2.54 7.02
N ILE A 77 -9.22 2.89 7.53
CA ILE A 77 -8.15 1.97 7.90
C ILE A 77 -7.97 2.03 9.42
N ARG A 78 -8.50 1.04 10.12
CA ARG A 78 -8.35 0.89 11.57
C ARG A 78 -7.19 -0.05 11.87
N LEU A 79 -6.07 0.55 12.26
CA LEU A 79 -4.82 -0.08 12.61
C LEU A 79 -4.79 -0.36 14.11
N GLY A 80 -4.24 -1.51 14.53
CA GLY A 80 -3.98 -1.75 15.94
C GLY A 80 -3.01 -2.88 16.17
N GLY A 81 -1.85 -2.53 16.73
CA GLY A 81 -0.72 -3.42 16.92
C GLY A 81 0.58 -2.63 17.11
N ASN A 82 1.71 -3.23 16.75
CA ASN A 82 3.01 -2.57 16.84
C ASN A 82 3.15 -1.46 15.79
N GLY A 83 3.69 -0.32 16.20
CA GLY A 83 3.98 0.80 15.30
C GLY A 83 2.73 1.40 14.63
N GLU A 84 1.58 1.35 15.30
CA GLU A 84 0.33 1.91 14.78
C GLU A 84 0.42 3.43 14.53
N GLU A 85 1.15 4.16 15.37
CA GLU A 85 1.35 5.60 15.20
C GLU A 85 2.14 5.91 13.92
N LEU A 86 3.18 5.11 13.63
CA LEU A 86 3.92 5.21 12.37
C LEU A 86 3.04 4.84 11.18
N ALA A 87 2.23 3.80 11.32
CA ALA A 87 1.32 3.34 10.27
C ALA A 87 0.26 4.40 9.92
N ILE A 88 -0.32 5.05 10.94
CA ILE A 88 -1.23 6.19 10.77
C ILE A 88 -0.49 7.33 10.06
N ALA A 89 0.69 7.72 10.54
CA ALA A 89 1.47 8.81 9.92
C ALA A 89 1.81 8.55 8.44
N ILE A 90 2.08 7.29 8.06
CA ILE A 90 2.32 6.91 6.65
C ILE A 90 1.06 7.16 5.79
N LEU A 91 -0.13 6.77 6.28
CA LEU A 91 -1.39 6.98 5.56
C LEU A 91 -1.78 8.46 5.51
N GLU A 92 -1.60 9.19 6.61
CA GLU A 92 -1.88 10.63 6.67
C GLU A 92 -1.02 11.43 5.71
N ARG A 93 0.27 11.12 5.62
CA ARG A 93 1.19 11.75 4.66
C ARG A 93 0.82 11.47 3.21
N ALA A 94 0.21 10.32 2.94
CA ALA A 94 -0.24 9.94 1.61
C ALA A 94 -1.64 10.49 1.26
N ARG A 95 -2.37 11.07 2.22
CA ARG A 95 -3.79 11.46 2.08
C ARG A 95 -4.05 12.33 0.85
N ASP A 96 -3.22 13.34 0.62
CA ASP A 96 -3.39 14.30 -0.48
C ASP A 96 -3.00 13.72 -1.86
N HIS A 97 -2.51 12.48 -1.90
CA HIS A 97 -2.19 11.76 -3.13
C HIS A 97 -3.27 10.77 -3.57
N PHE A 98 -4.30 10.54 -2.75
CA PHE A 98 -5.42 9.68 -3.10
C PHE A 98 -6.56 10.47 -3.76
N LEU A 99 -7.30 9.84 -4.66
CA LEU A 99 -8.46 10.46 -5.31
C LEU A 99 -9.70 10.48 -4.41
N ALA A 100 -9.75 9.56 -3.44
CA ALA A 100 -10.83 9.43 -2.47
C ALA A 100 -10.31 9.63 -1.04
N PRO A 101 -11.16 10.06 -0.09
CA PRO A 101 -10.74 10.28 1.29
C PRO A 101 -10.31 8.96 1.94
N VAL A 102 -9.12 9.00 2.55
CA VAL A 102 -8.58 7.89 3.36
C VAL A 102 -8.36 8.38 4.78
N GLU A 103 -9.08 7.75 5.73
CA GLU A 103 -8.96 8.01 7.16
C GLU A 103 -8.29 6.82 7.85
N ALA A 104 -7.33 7.10 8.73
CA ALA A 104 -6.59 6.10 9.48
C ALA A 104 -6.83 6.30 10.99
N TYR A 105 -7.04 5.20 11.70
CA TYR A 105 -7.44 5.17 13.11
C TYR A 105 -6.64 4.13 13.89
N GLY A 106 -6.51 4.32 15.20
CA GLY A 106 -5.70 3.46 16.08
C GLY A 106 -6.51 2.43 16.85
N LYS A 107 -5.85 1.71 17.77
CA LYS A 107 -6.49 0.73 18.65
C LYS A 107 -7.61 1.29 19.52
N ASP A 108 -7.50 2.56 19.91
CA ASP A 108 -8.42 3.24 20.84
C ASP A 108 -9.74 3.65 20.15
N ASP A 109 -9.72 3.76 18.83
CA ASP A 109 -10.92 3.97 18.03
C ASP A 109 -11.68 2.66 17.94
N SER A 110 -12.93 2.62 18.40
CA SER A 110 -13.71 1.37 18.38
C SER A 110 -14.06 0.92 16.95
N PRO A 111 -14.31 -0.39 16.71
CA PRO A 111 -14.81 -0.86 15.42
C PRO A 111 -16.13 -0.17 15.02
N THR A 112 -17.00 0.09 15.99
CA THR A 112 -18.28 0.78 15.78
C THR A 112 -18.09 2.22 15.30
N PHE A 113 -17.15 2.95 15.91
CA PHE A 113 -16.81 4.30 15.48
C PHE A 113 -16.26 4.30 14.04
N CYS A 114 -15.30 3.43 13.74
CA CYS A 114 -14.70 3.33 12.40
C CYS A 114 -15.75 2.93 11.34
N ALA A 115 -16.66 2.01 11.66
CA ALA A 115 -17.74 1.65 10.76
C ALA A 115 -18.72 2.82 10.51
N ALA A 116 -19.05 3.61 11.54
CA ALA A 116 -19.88 4.80 11.39
C ALA A 116 -19.18 5.87 10.55
N ARG A 117 -17.86 6.06 10.71
CA ARG A 117 -17.04 6.92 9.83
C ARG A 117 -17.10 6.45 8.39
N MET A 118 -17.00 5.14 8.15
CA MET A 118 -17.10 4.56 6.82
C MET A 118 -18.43 4.91 6.15
N ARG A 119 -19.56 4.69 6.84
CA ARG A 119 -20.89 5.08 6.35
C ARG A 119 -20.96 6.57 6.02
N ALA A 120 -20.49 7.43 6.93
CA ALA A 120 -20.52 8.88 6.74
C ALA A 120 -19.67 9.34 5.54
N LEU A 121 -18.52 8.71 5.29
CA LEU A 121 -17.72 9.00 4.10
C LEU A 121 -18.43 8.56 2.83
N ILE A 122 -19.04 7.36 2.80
CA ILE A 122 -19.82 6.89 1.65
C ILE A 122 -20.98 7.85 1.35
N ASP A 123 -21.72 8.30 2.39
CA ASP A 123 -22.85 9.22 2.23
C ASP A 123 -22.48 10.59 1.65
N SER A 124 -21.27 11.08 1.98
CA SER A 124 -20.86 12.45 1.66
C SER A 124 -19.89 12.55 0.50
N TYR A 125 -19.28 11.43 0.09
CA TYR A 125 -18.28 11.42 -0.96
C TYR A 125 -18.91 11.64 -2.34
N GLN A 126 -18.29 12.56 -3.07
CA GLN A 126 -18.56 12.78 -4.49
C GLN A 126 -17.31 12.38 -5.26
N PRO A 127 -17.40 11.43 -6.20
CA PRO A 127 -16.27 11.02 -7.02
C PRO A 127 -15.60 12.21 -7.72
N SER A 128 -14.27 12.19 -7.73
CA SER A 128 -13.46 13.19 -8.43
C SER A 128 -13.29 12.80 -9.90
N ASP A 129 -13.49 13.77 -10.80
CA ASP A 129 -13.13 13.63 -12.23
C ASP A 129 -11.62 13.83 -12.49
N GLN A 130 -10.84 14.12 -11.44
CA GLN A 130 -9.41 14.35 -11.61
C GLN A 130 -8.68 13.05 -11.95
N PRO A 131 -7.81 13.07 -12.97
CA PRO A 131 -6.99 11.91 -13.28
C PRO A 131 -6.03 11.64 -12.13
N ALA A 132 -5.81 10.35 -11.83
CA ALA A 132 -4.78 9.95 -10.88
C ALA A 132 -3.41 10.45 -11.33
N ALA A 133 -2.61 10.92 -10.36
CA ALA A 133 -1.22 11.23 -10.63
C ALA A 133 -0.48 9.94 -11.05
N PRO A 134 0.47 10.02 -12.00
CA PRO A 134 1.26 8.86 -12.39
C PRO A 134 2.05 8.29 -11.22
N TYR A 135 1.93 6.98 -11.00
CA TYR A 135 2.71 6.24 -10.01
C TYR A 135 3.19 4.91 -10.61
N PRO A 136 4.50 4.61 -10.60
CA PRO A 136 5.61 5.42 -10.11
C PRO A 136 5.91 6.63 -11.01
N ALA A 137 6.83 7.51 -10.57
CA ALA A 137 7.13 8.80 -11.20
C ALA A 137 7.82 8.75 -12.59
N GLY A 138 7.87 7.58 -13.24
CA GLY A 138 8.44 7.40 -14.59
C GLY A 138 9.34 6.17 -14.72
N VAL A 139 10.01 6.07 -15.88
CA VAL A 139 10.99 5.02 -16.17
C VAL A 139 12.33 5.38 -15.51
N PRO A 140 13.01 4.44 -14.81
CA PRO A 140 14.30 4.70 -14.19
C PRO A 140 15.38 4.96 -15.26
N ASN A 141 16.21 5.98 -15.05
CA ASN A 141 17.30 6.32 -15.98
C ASN A 141 18.53 5.42 -15.80
N GLU A 142 18.92 5.15 -14.56
CA GLU A 142 20.01 4.22 -14.24
C GLU A 142 19.52 3.20 -13.21
N PRO A 143 18.83 2.13 -13.66
CA PRO A 143 18.21 1.18 -12.74
C PRO A 143 19.25 0.24 -12.10
N TYR A 144 19.27 0.21 -10.77
CA TYR A 144 19.83 -0.89 -9.99
C TYR A 144 18.69 -1.80 -9.52
N ASN A 145 18.66 -3.02 -10.04
CA ASN A 145 17.57 -3.97 -9.81
C ASN A 145 18.02 -5.17 -9.00
N PHE A 146 17.19 -5.72 -8.11
CA PHE A 146 17.38 -7.06 -7.54
C PHE A 146 16.05 -7.78 -7.29
N GLU A 147 16.08 -9.11 -7.33
CA GLU A 147 14.89 -9.95 -7.18
C GLU A 147 14.55 -10.18 -5.70
N THR A 148 13.28 -10.53 -5.48
CA THR A 148 12.70 -10.79 -4.16
C THR A 148 12.09 -12.18 -4.10
N VAL A 149 11.76 -12.65 -2.90
CA VAL A 149 11.32 -14.03 -2.65
C VAL A 149 10.03 -14.43 -3.37
N SER A 150 9.16 -13.47 -3.70
CA SER A 150 7.92 -13.71 -4.42
C SER A 150 8.01 -13.54 -5.94
N GLY A 151 9.22 -13.46 -6.49
CA GLY A 151 9.45 -13.16 -7.91
C GLY A 151 9.21 -11.68 -8.26
N GLY A 152 9.11 -10.80 -7.26
CA GLY A 152 9.11 -9.36 -7.46
C GLY A 152 10.51 -8.80 -7.70
N THR A 153 10.58 -7.55 -8.16
CA THR A 153 11.84 -6.83 -8.42
C THR A 153 11.84 -5.50 -7.69
N VAL A 154 12.89 -5.22 -6.91
CA VAL A 154 13.18 -3.87 -6.41
C VAL A 154 14.05 -3.16 -7.43
N THR A 155 13.69 -1.92 -7.75
CA THR A 155 14.40 -1.02 -8.64
C THR A 155 14.75 0.26 -7.89
N LEU A 156 16.02 0.67 -7.95
CA LEU A 156 16.51 1.95 -7.44
C LEU A 156 17.11 2.73 -8.62
N ASP A 157 16.53 3.86 -9.00
CA ASP A 157 17.08 4.76 -10.02
C ASP A 157 18.26 5.54 -9.45
N HIS A 158 19.47 5.08 -9.75
CA HIS A 158 20.71 5.68 -9.27
C HIS A 158 20.88 7.13 -9.71
N THR A 159 20.23 7.57 -10.80
CA THR A 159 20.22 8.99 -11.20
C THR A 159 19.57 9.85 -10.13
N ARG A 160 18.36 9.45 -9.69
CA ARG A 160 17.65 10.13 -8.59
C ARG A 160 18.35 9.93 -7.25
N CYS A 161 18.91 8.74 -7.00
CA CYS A 161 19.56 8.45 -5.72
C CYS A 161 20.80 9.32 -5.48
N ARG A 162 21.58 9.65 -6.51
CA ARG A 162 22.75 10.54 -6.37
C ARG A 162 22.38 11.95 -5.89
N GLU A 163 21.19 12.41 -6.22
CA GLU A 163 20.65 13.71 -5.80
C GLU A 163 19.84 13.64 -4.50
N CYS A 164 19.69 12.45 -3.91
CA CYS A 164 18.90 12.23 -2.70
C CYS A 164 19.71 12.59 -1.45
N THR A 165 19.25 13.59 -0.69
CA THR A 165 19.89 14.02 0.56
C THR A 165 19.51 13.19 1.78
N HIS A 166 18.33 12.54 1.76
CA HIS A 166 17.79 11.83 2.92
C HIS A 166 18.16 10.34 2.94
N GLN A 167 18.22 9.69 1.77
CA GLN A 167 18.58 8.27 1.63
C GLN A 167 17.71 7.34 2.52
N VAL A 168 16.46 7.75 2.77
CA VAL A 168 15.49 7.08 3.66
C VAL A 168 15.26 5.60 3.33
N CYS A 169 15.47 5.20 2.07
CA CYS A 169 15.36 3.80 1.65
C CYS A 169 16.36 2.87 2.37
N VAL A 170 17.55 3.37 2.73
CA VAL A 170 18.55 2.63 3.49
C VAL A 170 18.17 2.62 4.98
N GLU A 171 17.83 3.79 5.52
CA GLU A 171 17.45 3.96 6.93
C GLU A 171 16.24 3.10 7.33
N ARG A 172 15.20 3.08 6.48
CA ARG A 172 13.93 2.40 6.76
C ARG A 172 13.87 0.96 6.25
N CYS A 173 14.96 0.45 5.66
CA CYS A 173 15.06 -0.94 5.25
C CYS A 173 15.02 -1.85 6.49
N VAL A 174 13.87 -2.48 6.75
CA VAL A 174 13.66 -3.32 7.93
C VAL A 174 14.72 -4.43 8.09
N PRO A 175 15.05 -5.23 7.04
CA PRO A 175 16.09 -6.26 7.16
C PRO A 175 17.52 -5.72 7.01
N GLN A 176 17.69 -4.40 6.85
CA GLN A 176 18.98 -3.72 6.74
C GLN A 176 19.91 -4.26 5.64
N ILE A 177 19.32 -4.64 4.50
CA ILE A 177 20.05 -5.24 3.36
C ILE A 177 20.63 -4.21 2.39
N LEU A 178 20.47 -2.92 2.67
CA LEU A 178 20.95 -1.83 1.81
C LEU A 178 22.05 -1.04 2.53
N SER A 179 23.03 -0.56 1.76
CA SER A 179 24.07 0.36 2.22
C SER A 179 24.41 1.38 1.13
N MET A 180 25.10 2.45 1.51
CA MET A 180 25.56 3.47 0.55
C MET A 180 26.94 3.11 0.01
N THR A 181 27.05 3.00 -1.31
CA THR A 181 28.33 2.81 -2.02
C THR A 181 28.38 3.77 -3.20
N GLY A 182 29.42 4.61 -3.29
CA GLY A 182 29.55 5.56 -4.39
C GLY A 182 28.41 6.58 -4.49
N GLY A 183 27.79 6.95 -3.35
CA GLY A 183 26.70 7.93 -3.31
C GLY A 183 25.33 7.39 -3.70
N VAL A 184 25.18 6.06 -3.88
CA VAL A 184 23.92 5.41 -4.23
C VAL A 184 23.63 4.18 -3.33
N PRO A 185 22.36 3.84 -3.09
CA PRO A 185 21.99 2.67 -2.30
C PRO A 185 22.19 1.38 -3.11
N VAL A 186 22.90 0.41 -2.53
CA VAL A 186 23.15 -0.92 -3.11
C VAL A 186 22.89 -2.00 -2.08
N LEU A 187 22.75 -3.27 -2.50
CA LEU A 187 22.71 -4.38 -1.55
C LEU A 187 24.05 -4.52 -0.81
N ASN A 188 23.98 -4.72 0.50
CA ASN A 188 25.13 -5.14 1.33
C ASN A 188 25.20 -6.66 1.55
N ILE A 189 24.23 -7.38 0.99
CA ILE A 189 24.18 -8.84 0.85
C ILE A 189 24.28 -9.21 -0.64
N SER A 190 24.43 -10.50 -0.95
CA SER A 190 24.35 -10.95 -2.33
C SER A 190 22.94 -10.84 -2.91
N ARG A 191 22.85 -10.78 -4.24
CA ARG A 191 21.56 -10.81 -4.97
C ARG A 191 20.80 -12.10 -4.71
N GLU A 192 21.51 -13.23 -4.57
CA GLU A 192 20.92 -14.52 -4.25
C GLU A 192 20.30 -14.51 -2.84
N GLU A 193 21.00 -13.97 -1.84
CA GLU A 193 20.46 -13.85 -0.48
C GLU A 193 19.21 -12.94 -0.45
N ALA A 194 19.22 -11.83 -1.19
CA ALA A 194 18.05 -10.97 -1.31
C ALA A 194 16.85 -11.73 -1.89
N GLN A 195 17.06 -12.49 -2.97
CA GLN A 195 16.05 -13.31 -3.63
C GLN A 195 15.53 -14.46 -2.74
N ARG A 196 16.38 -15.03 -1.87
CA ARG A 196 16.00 -16.15 -0.98
C ARG A 196 15.33 -15.70 0.32
N GLY A 197 14.93 -14.44 0.43
CA GLY A 197 14.20 -13.89 1.58
C GLY A 197 14.96 -12.88 2.43
N GLY A 198 16.20 -12.52 2.08
CA GLY A 198 16.89 -11.38 2.67
C GLY A 198 16.11 -10.08 2.47
N CYS A 199 15.50 -9.91 1.29
CA CYS A 199 14.45 -8.91 1.09
C CYS A 199 13.11 -9.47 1.55
N ILE A 200 12.57 -8.94 2.66
CA ILE A 200 11.26 -9.32 3.19
C ILE A 200 10.09 -8.61 2.50
N GLU A 201 10.34 -7.86 1.42
CA GLU A 201 9.32 -7.11 0.68
C GLU A 201 8.52 -6.13 1.57
N CYS A 202 9.23 -5.44 2.48
CA CYS A 202 8.65 -4.49 3.43
C CYS A 202 8.13 -3.18 2.81
N LEU A 203 8.39 -2.95 1.51
CA LEU A 203 8.05 -1.77 0.72
C LEU A 203 8.60 -0.42 1.21
N ALA A 204 9.45 -0.41 2.24
CA ALA A 204 10.01 0.83 2.78
C ALA A 204 10.85 1.60 1.74
N CYS A 205 11.65 0.88 0.94
CA CYS A 205 12.51 1.48 -0.08
C CYS A 205 11.76 2.15 -1.24
N GLU A 206 10.47 1.88 -1.39
CA GLU A 206 9.59 2.56 -2.35
C GLU A 206 8.75 3.62 -1.65
N VAL A 207 7.91 3.22 -0.68
CA VAL A 207 6.92 4.12 -0.08
C VAL A 207 7.60 5.26 0.66
N GLU A 208 8.56 4.98 1.53
CA GLU A 208 9.28 6.05 2.25
C GLU A 208 10.09 6.90 1.27
N CYS A 209 10.72 6.27 0.26
CA CYS A 209 11.47 6.99 -0.77
C CYS A 209 10.59 7.93 -1.60
N TYR A 210 9.32 7.60 -1.78
CA TYR A 210 8.37 8.43 -2.53
C TYR A 210 8.04 9.74 -1.78
N PHE A 211 7.88 9.67 -0.46
CA PHE A 211 7.46 10.82 0.35
C PHE A 211 8.61 11.58 1.01
N GLU A 212 9.65 10.89 1.46
CA GLU A 212 10.79 11.48 2.19
C GLU A 212 12.10 11.43 1.40
N GLY A 213 12.16 10.59 0.35
CA GLY A 213 13.33 10.47 -0.51
C GLY A 213 13.19 11.28 -1.81
N ASN A 214 13.98 10.87 -2.81
CA ASN A 214 13.92 11.47 -4.15
C ASN A 214 13.15 10.60 -5.14
N ARG A 215 12.14 9.83 -4.69
CA ARG A 215 11.25 9.01 -5.54
C ARG A 215 11.98 8.09 -6.53
N GLY A 216 13.15 7.59 -6.13
CA GLY A 216 13.99 6.72 -6.97
C GLY A 216 13.70 5.22 -6.79
N GLY A 217 12.96 4.84 -5.75
CA GLY A 217 12.65 3.45 -5.45
C GLY A 217 11.29 3.01 -6.00
N TYR A 218 11.25 1.81 -6.56
CA TYR A 218 10.02 1.14 -6.97
C TYR A 218 10.16 -0.37 -6.79
N VAL A 219 9.13 -1.05 -6.30
CA VAL A 219 9.08 -2.50 -6.14
C VAL A 219 7.94 -3.06 -6.99
N HIS A 220 8.28 -3.75 -8.07
CA HIS A 220 7.31 -4.53 -8.81
C HIS A 220 7.00 -5.83 -8.06
N LEU A 221 5.72 -6.08 -7.77
CA LEU A 221 5.24 -7.30 -7.12
C LEU A 221 4.19 -7.96 -8.02
N PRO A 222 4.51 -9.07 -8.71
CA PRO A 222 3.56 -9.73 -9.59
C PRO A 222 2.42 -10.37 -8.80
N ILE A 223 1.23 -10.39 -9.42
CA ILE A 223 0.02 -11.04 -8.93
C ILE A 223 -0.51 -11.93 -10.04
N ALA A 224 -0.28 -13.24 -9.92
CA ALA A 224 -0.66 -14.20 -10.95
C ALA A 224 -2.17 -14.12 -11.25
N GLY A 225 -2.51 -13.96 -12.54
CA GLY A 225 -3.89 -13.92 -13.03
C GLY A 225 -4.60 -12.58 -12.91
N LEU A 226 -4.09 -11.60 -12.14
CA LEU A 226 -4.81 -10.34 -11.90
C LEU A 226 -4.99 -9.50 -13.18
N ASP A 227 -3.94 -9.37 -13.98
CA ASP A 227 -4.00 -8.58 -15.21
C ASP A 227 -4.95 -9.21 -16.24
N ALA A 228 -4.91 -10.55 -16.36
CA ALA A 228 -5.83 -11.30 -17.21
C ALA A 228 -7.28 -11.16 -16.74
N TYR A 229 -7.52 -11.20 -15.43
CA TYR A 229 -8.84 -10.98 -14.84
C TYR A 229 -9.38 -9.58 -15.17
N ARG A 230 -8.58 -8.54 -14.95
CA ARG A 230 -8.96 -7.14 -15.24
C ARG A 230 -9.21 -6.89 -16.73
N ALA A 231 -8.37 -7.46 -17.60
CA ALA A 231 -8.55 -7.36 -19.05
C ALA A 231 -9.86 -8.02 -19.53
N ALA A 232 -10.31 -9.07 -18.85
CA ALA A 232 -11.57 -9.75 -19.15
C ALA A 232 -12.82 -9.04 -18.60
N HIS A 233 -12.66 -8.09 -17.65
CA HIS A 233 -13.77 -7.40 -16.97
C HIS A 233 -13.60 -5.86 -16.98
N PRO A 234 -13.52 -5.20 -18.16
CA PRO A 234 -13.18 -3.78 -18.27
C PRO A 234 -14.30 -2.82 -17.80
N GLU A 235 -15.57 -3.17 -18.00
CA GLU A 235 -16.73 -2.32 -17.61
C GLU A 235 -17.02 -2.38 -16.10
N GLU A 236 -16.58 -3.45 -15.45
CA GLU A 236 -16.71 -3.70 -14.02
C GLU A 236 -15.62 -2.95 -13.21
N ALA A 237 -14.41 -2.81 -13.75
CA ALA A 237 -13.32 -2.08 -13.10
C ALA A 237 -13.47 -0.55 -13.14
N ALA A 238 -14.33 -0.01 -14.00
CA ALA A 238 -14.51 1.41 -14.24
C ALA A 238 -15.90 1.89 -13.82
N GLY A 239 -16.31 1.59 -12.58
CA GLY A 239 -17.47 2.21 -11.92
C GLY A 239 -18.64 2.52 -12.85
N GLY A 240 -19.23 1.48 -13.44
CA GLY A 240 -20.37 1.63 -14.34
C GLY A 240 -21.53 2.33 -13.63
N ASN A 241 -21.89 3.51 -14.15
CA ASN A 241 -23.14 4.20 -13.87
C ASN A 241 -24.30 3.19 -13.87
N LEU A 242 -24.97 3.06 -12.74
CA LEU A 242 -26.32 2.50 -12.70
C LEU A 242 -27.27 3.65 -13.01
N ASP A 243 -27.80 3.66 -14.23
CA ASP A 243 -29.02 4.39 -14.60
C ASP A 243 -30.22 3.95 -13.71
#